data_AF-A0A7W0FQG5-F1
#
_entry.id   AF-A0A7W0FQG5-F1
#
_cell.length_a   1.000
_cell.length_b   1.000
_cell.length_c   1.000
_cell.angle_alpha   90.00
_cell.angle_beta   90.00
_cell.angle_gamma   90.00
#
_symmetry.space_group_name_H-M   'P 1'
#
loop_
_entity.id
_entity.type
_entity.pdbx_description
1 polymer ?
#
loop_
_entity_poly.entity_id
_entity_poly.type
_entity_poly.pdbx_seq_one_letter_code
_entity_poly.pdbx_strand_id
1 'polypeptide(L)'
;MISDGRRVDRRTVVKGVGLTALLGMSGTLLGCDDAPPSSDREQTGILDLTFVVKETYRLFALVTPGFEMIDETAPVLVQSLIRTDRGPVAPFAAIEMSVEAADDADVTAGLFSAGGDHVAVVFSPARQQVSVEVRRNGDTHVVARETVELRAPFEAAFAVCENQVTALVDTGDGWQPLLTSRDRVADLVDLRDPSTLAALSYGYGVTGAAGAVRLGRVKAGPFG
;
A
#
# COMPACT_ATOMS: atom_id res chain seq x y z
N MET A 1 27.72 -8.38 11.65
CA MET A 1 26.81 -7.42 12.30
C MET A 1 25.54 -8.18 12.63
N ILE A 2 25.10 -8.12 13.89
CA ILE A 2 24.21 -9.09 14.53
C ILE A 2 22.78 -8.92 13.99
N SER A 3 22.21 -9.97 13.39
CA SER A 3 20.79 -10.03 13.06
C SER A 3 20.11 -10.94 14.06
N ASP A 4 19.21 -10.36 14.84
CA ASP A 4 18.39 -11.01 15.85
C ASP A 4 17.34 -11.89 15.15
N GLY A 5 17.51 -13.21 15.24
CA GLY A 5 16.66 -14.19 14.57
C GLY A 5 15.36 -14.36 15.35
N ARG A 6 14.27 -13.76 14.86
CA ARG A 6 12.95 -13.90 15.48
C ARG A 6 12.45 -15.35 15.32
N ARG A 7 12.55 -16.10 16.42
CA ARG A 7 12.07 -17.49 16.56
C ARG A 7 10.54 -17.48 16.55
N VAL A 8 9.91 -18.21 15.63
CA VAL A 8 8.45 -18.38 15.60
C VAL A 8 8.11 -19.83 15.91
N ASP A 9 7.42 -20.04 17.05
CA ASP A 9 6.90 -21.33 17.49
C ASP A 9 5.51 -21.60 16.87
N ARG A 10 5.18 -22.87 16.65
CA ARG A 10 3.95 -23.34 15.96
C ARG A 10 2.64 -22.89 16.62
N ARG A 11 2.67 -22.34 17.83
CA ARG A 11 1.47 -21.89 18.56
C ARG A 11 0.83 -20.60 18.02
N THR A 12 1.49 -19.86 17.13
CA THR A 12 0.98 -18.56 16.66
C THR A 12 0.27 -18.61 15.30
N VAL A 13 0.34 -19.72 14.56
CA VAL A 13 -0.17 -19.78 13.16
C VAL A 13 -1.53 -20.49 13.04
N VAL A 14 -2.13 -20.98 14.13
CA VAL A 14 -3.48 -21.56 14.10
C VAL A 14 -4.36 -20.94 15.20
N LYS A 15 -4.66 -19.65 15.05
CA LYS A 15 -5.84 -19.01 15.65
C LYS A 15 -6.39 -18.01 14.64
N GLY A 16 -7.32 -18.46 13.80
CA GLY A 16 -7.94 -17.57 12.83
C GLY A 16 -9.00 -18.16 11.92
N VAL A 17 -9.54 -19.37 12.19
CA VAL A 17 -10.76 -19.85 11.53
C VAL A 17 -11.51 -20.77 12.50
N GLY A 18 -12.76 -20.43 12.83
CA GLY A 18 -13.76 -21.41 13.26
C GLY A 18 -14.42 -21.21 14.63
N LEU A 19 -15.65 -20.69 14.57
CA LEU A 19 -16.83 -21.07 15.36
C LEU A 19 -16.72 -21.18 16.90
N THR A 20 -17.50 -20.34 17.61
CA THR A 20 -17.99 -20.68 18.95
C THR A 20 -19.49 -20.43 19.01
N ALA A 21 -20.25 -21.52 18.86
CA ALA A 21 -21.61 -21.64 19.36
C ALA A 21 -21.55 -21.91 20.87
N LEU A 22 -22.41 -21.24 21.65
CA LEU A 22 -22.49 -21.36 23.10
C LEU A 22 -23.44 -22.48 23.54
N LEU A 23 -23.05 -23.09 24.66
CA LEU A 23 -23.51 -24.32 25.31
C LEU A 23 -24.87 -24.21 26.05
N GLY A 24 -25.45 -25.40 26.30
CA GLY A 24 -26.29 -25.74 27.46
C GLY A 24 -27.26 -26.89 27.11
N MET A 25 -27.50 -27.96 27.89
CA MET A 25 -27.09 -28.41 29.22
C MET A 25 -27.33 -29.93 29.32
N SER A 26 -26.56 -30.59 30.19
CA SER A 26 -26.86 -31.74 31.07
C SER A 26 -27.67 -32.97 30.57
N GLY A 27 -27.07 -34.15 30.69
CA GLY A 27 -27.79 -35.43 30.75
C GLY A 27 -26.87 -36.65 30.86
N THR A 28 -26.78 -37.22 32.06
CA THR A 28 -26.12 -38.48 32.45
C THR A 28 -26.57 -39.69 31.62
N LEU A 29 -25.68 -40.70 31.42
CA LEU A 29 -25.94 -42.13 31.69
C LEU A 29 -24.69 -43.03 31.46
N LEU A 30 -24.43 -43.86 32.48
CA LEU A 30 -23.71 -45.15 32.57
C LEU A 30 -23.21 -45.86 31.29
N GLY A 31 -22.00 -46.44 31.38
CA GLY A 31 -21.69 -47.67 30.65
C GLY A 31 -20.21 -48.04 30.45
N CYS A 32 -19.81 -49.14 31.10
CA CYS A 32 -18.78 -50.13 30.72
C CYS A 32 -17.30 -49.72 30.57
N ASP A 33 -16.48 -50.23 31.51
CA ASP A 33 -15.08 -50.58 31.32
C ASP A 33 -14.88 -51.47 30.09
N ASP A 34 -14.02 -51.03 29.17
CA ASP A 34 -13.11 -51.91 28.43
C ASP A 34 -12.01 -51.03 27.80
N ALA A 35 -10.89 -50.92 28.50
CA ALA A 35 -9.68 -50.29 27.99
C ALA A 35 -8.90 -51.32 27.15
N PRO A 36 -8.67 -51.10 25.84
CA PRO A 36 -7.65 -51.84 25.11
C PRO A 36 -6.25 -51.27 25.42
N PRO A 37 -5.20 -52.10 25.44
CA PRO A 37 -3.86 -51.67 25.81
C PRO A 37 -3.18 -50.86 24.68
N SER A 38 -2.39 -49.89 25.13
CA SER A 38 -1.21 -49.27 24.50
C SER A 38 -1.00 -49.45 22.99
N SER A 39 -1.07 -48.33 22.27
CA SER A 39 0.06 -47.97 21.41
C SER A 39 0.34 -46.47 21.58
N ASP A 40 1.19 -46.15 22.55
CA ASP A 40 2.11 -45.02 22.41
C ASP A 40 2.91 -45.29 21.13
N ARG A 41 2.37 -44.84 20.00
CA ARG A 41 3.23 -44.51 18.88
C ARG A 41 3.91 -43.22 19.27
N GLU A 42 5.07 -43.37 19.92
CA GLU A 42 6.19 -42.47 19.75
C GLU A 42 6.42 -42.36 18.24
N GLN A 43 5.72 -41.42 17.63
CA GLN A 43 6.03 -40.92 16.30
C GLN A 43 7.30 -40.08 16.49
N THR A 44 8.41 -40.79 16.70
CA THR A 44 9.75 -40.24 16.60
C THR A 44 9.84 -39.65 15.20
N GLY A 45 9.68 -38.33 15.14
CA GLY A 45 9.77 -37.56 13.92
C GLY A 45 11.14 -37.82 13.32
N ILE A 46 11.19 -38.67 12.30
CA ILE A 46 12.40 -39.18 11.65
C ILE A 46 13.26 -38.07 11.01
N LEU A 47 12.82 -36.81 11.05
CA LEU A 47 13.60 -35.66 10.59
C LEU A 47 13.35 -34.45 11.51
N ASP A 48 14.33 -34.14 12.35
CA ASP A 48 14.42 -32.85 13.04
C ASP A 48 14.85 -31.78 12.01
N LEU A 49 13.88 -31.29 11.24
CA LEU A 49 14.11 -30.30 10.20
C LEU A 49 13.96 -28.91 10.80
N THR A 50 15.11 -28.23 10.96
CA THR A 50 15.13 -26.79 11.23
C THR A 50 15.13 -26.04 9.91
N PHE A 51 14.08 -25.27 9.65
CA PHE A 51 14.03 -24.35 8.52
C PHE A 51 14.41 -22.94 8.99
N VAL A 52 15.29 -22.30 8.24
CA VAL A 52 15.61 -20.87 8.39
C VAL A 52 15.14 -20.17 7.13
N VAL A 53 14.21 -19.24 7.28
CA VAL A 53 13.84 -18.34 6.17
C VAL A 53 15.04 -17.43 5.94
N LYS A 54 15.82 -17.69 4.88
CA LYS A 54 16.96 -16.84 4.51
C LYS A 54 16.49 -15.55 3.85
N GLU A 55 15.46 -15.64 3.01
CA GLU A 55 14.98 -14.55 2.17
C GLU A 55 13.47 -14.68 1.98
N THR A 56 12.78 -13.54 1.97
CA THR A 56 11.34 -13.45 1.67
C THR A 56 11.20 -12.57 0.44
N TYR A 57 10.68 -13.15 -0.64
CA TYR A 57 10.38 -12.42 -1.87
C TYR A 57 8.88 -12.23 -1.99
N ARG A 58 8.45 -11.04 -2.43
CA ARG A 58 7.08 -10.89 -2.93
C ARG A 58 7.00 -11.65 -4.25
N LEU A 59 5.96 -12.48 -4.42
CA LEU A 59 5.80 -13.34 -5.61
C LEU A 59 6.01 -12.54 -6.91
N PHE A 60 5.47 -11.32 -6.98
CA PHE A 60 5.60 -10.41 -8.11
C PHE A 60 7.04 -10.00 -8.45
N ALA A 61 7.93 -9.90 -7.45
CA ALA A 61 9.34 -9.60 -7.67
C ALA A 61 10.09 -10.74 -8.39
N LEU A 62 9.53 -11.96 -8.40
CA LEU A 62 10.12 -13.13 -9.05
C LEU A 62 9.55 -13.39 -10.45
N VAL A 63 8.27 -13.10 -10.70
CA VAL A 63 7.60 -13.50 -11.95
C VAL A 63 7.63 -12.44 -13.06
N THR A 64 7.86 -11.17 -12.75
CA THR A 64 7.73 -10.13 -13.79
C THR A 64 8.63 -8.92 -13.57
N PRO A 65 9.87 -8.93 -14.11
CA PRO A 65 10.62 -7.71 -14.33
C PRO A 65 9.76 -6.72 -15.15
N GLY A 66 9.66 -5.46 -14.70
CA GLY A 66 8.91 -4.41 -15.41
C GLY A 66 7.56 -4.00 -14.81
N PHE A 67 7.17 -4.53 -13.65
CA PHE A 67 6.07 -3.96 -12.85
C PHE A 67 6.44 -2.59 -12.27
N GLU A 68 7.69 -2.40 -11.90
CA GLU A 68 8.25 -1.07 -11.61
C GLU A 68 8.67 -0.47 -12.95
N MET A 69 7.85 0.44 -13.47
CA MET A 69 8.17 1.17 -14.70
C MET A 69 9.07 2.36 -14.44
N ILE A 70 9.10 2.82 -13.19
CA ILE A 70 9.93 3.89 -12.67
C ILE A 70 10.51 3.39 -11.35
N ASP A 71 11.82 3.54 -11.18
CA ASP A 71 12.54 3.28 -9.95
C ASP A 71 13.72 4.24 -9.84
N GLU A 72 13.44 5.43 -9.32
CA GLU A 72 14.44 6.46 -9.04
C GLU A 72 14.97 6.23 -7.62
N THR A 73 16.26 5.90 -7.50
CA THR A 73 16.88 5.54 -6.22
C THR A 73 17.75 6.63 -5.63
N ALA A 74 18.12 7.63 -6.43
CA ALA A 74 18.95 8.74 -5.99
C ALA A 74 18.09 9.82 -5.32
N PRO A 75 18.45 10.27 -4.10
CA PRO A 75 17.73 11.36 -3.46
C PRO A 75 17.76 12.61 -4.33
N VAL A 76 16.61 13.28 -4.44
CA VAL A 76 16.43 14.44 -5.31
C VAL A 76 15.67 15.55 -4.57
N LEU A 77 16.15 16.77 -4.72
CA LEU A 77 15.43 17.96 -4.29
C LEU A 77 14.44 18.36 -5.40
N VAL A 78 13.15 18.29 -5.08
CA VAL A 78 12.06 18.57 -6.02
C VAL A 78 11.37 19.86 -5.59
N GLN A 79 11.24 20.79 -6.54
CA GLN A 79 10.61 22.11 -6.33
C GLN A 79 9.36 22.31 -7.20
N SER A 80 9.04 21.32 -8.04
CA SER A 80 7.92 21.36 -8.96
C SER A 80 7.42 19.95 -9.24
N LEU A 81 6.27 19.84 -9.88
CA LEU A 81 5.73 18.56 -10.33
C LEU A 81 6.63 17.98 -11.43
N ILE A 82 7.12 16.76 -11.22
CA ILE A 82 7.75 15.92 -12.23
C ILE A 82 6.66 15.05 -12.83
N ARG A 83 6.46 15.17 -14.14
CA ARG A 83 5.61 14.26 -14.92
C ARG A 83 6.52 13.42 -15.79
N THR A 84 6.33 12.11 -15.74
CA THR A 84 7.15 11.16 -16.49
C THR A 84 6.58 10.96 -17.89
N ASP A 85 7.32 10.27 -18.76
CA ASP A 85 6.86 9.86 -20.09
C ASP A 85 6.14 8.50 -20.07
N ARG A 86 5.97 7.90 -18.89
CA ARG A 86 5.32 6.61 -18.67
C ARG A 86 3.95 6.82 -18.05
N GLY A 87 2.99 6.00 -18.44
CA GLY A 87 1.63 6.01 -17.90
C GLY A 87 1.12 4.59 -17.65
N PRO A 88 0.02 4.46 -16.88
CA PRO A 88 -0.62 3.18 -16.67
C PRO A 88 -1.14 2.59 -17.98
N VAL A 89 -0.89 1.30 -18.20
CA VAL A 89 -1.39 0.54 -19.38
C VAL A 89 -2.75 -0.10 -19.16
N ALA A 90 -3.27 0.02 -17.94
CA ALA A 90 -4.55 -0.51 -17.49
C ALA A 90 -4.98 0.29 -16.25
N PRO A 91 -6.25 0.20 -15.81
CA PRO A 91 -6.77 1.07 -14.75
C PRO A 91 -6.32 0.60 -13.37
N PHE A 92 -5.02 0.33 -13.21
CA PHE A 92 -4.36 -0.02 -11.97
C PHE A 92 -2.94 0.56 -11.99
N ALA A 93 -2.62 1.33 -10.96
CA ALA A 93 -1.35 2.02 -10.83
C ALA A 93 -1.05 2.34 -9.38
N ALA A 94 0.22 2.36 -9.02
CA ALA A 94 0.69 2.98 -7.80
C ALA A 94 1.93 3.84 -8.04
N ILE A 95 2.12 4.77 -7.12
CA ILE A 95 3.34 5.54 -6.91
C ILE A 95 3.68 5.42 -5.43
N GLU A 96 4.88 4.99 -5.11
CA GLU A 96 5.45 5.02 -3.75
C GLU A 96 6.61 6.01 -3.74
N MET A 97 6.70 6.84 -2.70
CA MET A 97 7.78 7.80 -2.54
C MET A 97 8.24 7.91 -1.08
N SER A 98 9.55 7.95 -0.91
CA SER A 98 10.17 8.27 0.38
C SER A 98 10.28 9.78 0.52
N VAL A 99 9.59 10.36 1.50
CA VAL A 99 9.64 11.78 1.82
C VAL A 99 10.62 11.97 2.97
N GLU A 100 11.84 12.41 2.65
CA GLU A 100 12.90 12.59 3.64
C GLU A 100 12.79 13.94 4.37
N ALA A 101 12.36 14.97 3.65
CA ALA A 101 12.08 16.30 4.19
C ALA A 101 11.07 17.03 3.31
N ALA A 102 10.15 17.77 3.92
CA ALA A 102 9.20 18.63 3.23
C ALA A 102 9.13 19.95 4.00
N ASP A 103 9.70 21.02 3.44
CA ASP A 103 9.75 22.36 4.05
C ASP A 103 8.36 23.03 3.94
N ASP A 104 7.36 22.44 4.61
CA ASP A 104 5.94 22.81 4.55
C ASP A 104 5.30 22.72 3.15
N ALA A 105 6.01 22.13 2.19
CA ALA A 105 5.56 21.91 0.82
C ALA A 105 4.52 20.78 0.73
N ASP A 106 3.52 20.98 -0.12
CA ASP A 106 2.53 19.96 -0.48
C ASP A 106 3.19 18.92 -1.40
N VAL A 107 3.31 17.68 -0.91
CA VAL A 107 3.83 16.54 -1.66
C VAL A 107 2.69 15.91 -2.45
N THR A 108 2.85 15.75 -3.75
CA THR A 108 1.80 15.24 -4.63
C THR A 108 2.25 13.97 -5.35
N ALA A 109 1.31 13.05 -5.54
CA ALA A 109 1.49 11.81 -6.30
C ALA A 109 0.21 11.51 -7.09
N GLY A 110 0.32 11.14 -8.36
CA GLY A 110 -0.85 10.80 -9.15
C GLY A 110 -0.62 10.59 -10.63
N LEU A 111 -1.72 10.67 -11.38
CA LEU A 111 -1.77 10.54 -12.82
C LEU A 111 -2.08 11.90 -13.44
N PHE A 112 -1.22 12.37 -14.35
CA PHE A 112 -1.26 13.71 -14.92
C PHE A 112 -1.21 13.69 -16.44
N SER A 113 -2.06 14.49 -17.08
CA SER A 113 -2.01 14.75 -18.52
C SER A 113 -1.05 15.89 -18.86
N ALA A 114 -0.75 16.06 -20.15
CA ALA A 114 0.03 17.21 -20.62
C ALA A 114 -0.70 18.55 -20.45
N GLY A 115 -2.05 18.54 -20.45
CA GLY A 115 -2.89 19.72 -20.26
C GLY A 115 -3.11 20.09 -18.79
N GLY A 116 -2.56 19.32 -17.86
CA GLY A 116 -2.69 19.54 -16.41
C GLY A 116 -3.90 18.87 -15.77
N ASP A 117 -4.83 18.27 -16.54
CA ASP A 117 -5.86 17.38 -15.99
C ASP A 117 -5.19 16.23 -15.25
N HIS A 118 -5.73 15.85 -14.09
CA HIS A 118 -5.11 14.86 -13.23
C HIS A 118 -6.07 14.20 -12.25
N VAL A 119 -5.62 13.07 -11.73
CA VAL A 119 -6.14 12.42 -10.52
C VAL A 119 -4.96 12.23 -9.59
N ALA A 120 -4.95 12.90 -8.45
CA ALA A 120 -3.79 12.93 -7.57
C ALA A 120 -4.18 12.86 -6.10
N VAL A 121 -3.24 12.40 -5.28
CA VAL A 121 -3.24 12.59 -3.84
C VAL A 121 -2.25 13.70 -3.51
N VAL A 122 -2.67 14.60 -2.62
CA VAL A 122 -1.85 15.68 -2.06
C VAL A 122 -1.70 15.44 -0.57
N PHE A 123 -0.46 15.31 -0.12
CA PHE A 123 -0.05 15.24 1.27
C PHE A 123 0.45 16.63 1.69
N SER A 124 -0.22 17.24 2.66
CA SER A 124 0.07 18.57 3.17
C SER A 124 0.57 18.50 4.62
N PRO A 125 1.89 18.37 4.86
CA PRO A 125 2.46 18.41 6.21
C PRO A 125 2.08 19.68 6.99
N ALA A 126 2.17 20.84 6.34
CA ALA A 126 1.85 22.13 6.96
C ALA A 126 0.39 22.24 7.43
N ARG A 127 -0.54 21.61 6.69
CA ARG A 127 -1.97 21.59 7.04
C ARG A 127 -2.38 20.34 7.81
N GLN A 128 -1.44 19.42 8.07
CA GLN A 128 -1.70 18.10 8.65
C GLN A 128 -2.87 17.39 7.98
N GLN A 129 -2.76 17.24 6.66
CA GLN A 129 -3.88 16.81 5.84
C GLN A 129 -3.43 15.97 4.66
N VAL A 130 -4.30 15.06 4.23
CA VAL A 130 -4.23 14.41 2.93
C VAL A 130 -5.53 14.65 2.16
N SER A 131 -5.45 14.82 0.85
CA SER A 131 -6.62 14.96 -0.01
C SER A 131 -6.47 14.24 -1.34
N VAL A 132 -7.59 13.81 -1.92
CA VAL A 132 -7.68 13.38 -3.32
C VAL A 132 -8.22 14.53 -4.15
N GLU A 133 -7.48 14.90 -5.19
CA GLU A 133 -7.82 15.94 -6.14
C GLU A 133 -8.05 15.34 -7.53
N VAL A 134 -9.11 15.83 -8.19
CA VAL A 134 -9.37 15.55 -9.60
C VAL A 134 -9.46 16.89 -10.32
N ARG A 135 -8.62 17.09 -11.32
CA ARG A 135 -8.69 18.24 -12.23
C ARG A 135 -9.13 17.80 -13.60
N ARG A 136 -10.16 18.45 -14.13
CA ARG A 136 -10.67 18.18 -15.48
C ARG A 136 -11.07 19.47 -16.17
N ASN A 137 -10.63 19.65 -17.42
CA ASN A 137 -10.93 20.83 -18.23
C ASN A 137 -10.57 22.17 -17.53
N GLY A 138 -9.53 22.16 -16.70
CA GLY A 138 -9.08 23.35 -15.95
C GLY A 138 -9.72 23.56 -14.58
N ASP A 139 -10.78 22.83 -14.23
CA ASP A 139 -11.43 22.89 -12.92
C ASP A 139 -10.86 21.83 -11.98
N THR A 140 -10.45 22.24 -10.77
CA THR A 140 -9.92 21.32 -9.74
C THR A 140 -10.97 21.08 -8.65
N HIS A 141 -11.24 19.81 -8.37
CA HIS A 141 -12.15 19.35 -7.34
C HIS A 141 -11.39 18.54 -6.29
N VAL A 142 -11.51 18.93 -5.01
CA VAL A 142 -11.09 18.07 -3.89
C VAL A 142 -12.25 17.13 -3.57
N VAL A 143 -12.12 15.86 -3.94
CA VAL A 143 -13.21 14.88 -3.81
C VAL A 143 -13.22 14.18 -2.45
N ALA A 144 -12.08 14.13 -1.77
CA ALA A 144 -11.95 13.55 -0.44
C ALA A 144 -10.79 14.21 0.31
N ARG A 145 -10.86 14.24 1.65
CA ARG A 145 -9.90 14.92 2.51
C ARG A 145 -9.97 14.35 3.92
N GLU A 146 -8.81 14.18 4.56
CA GLU A 146 -8.69 13.67 5.92
C GLU A 146 -7.58 14.42 6.69
N THR A 147 -7.76 14.60 8.00
CA THR A 147 -6.74 15.19 8.88
C THR A 147 -5.82 14.09 9.39
N VAL A 148 -4.51 14.29 9.24
CA VAL A 148 -3.49 13.31 9.60
C VAL A 148 -2.21 14.03 10.04
N GLU A 149 -1.59 13.56 11.11
CA GLU A 149 -0.28 14.07 11.51
C GLU A 149 0.79 13.55 10.55
N LEU A 150 1.26 14.41 9.65
CA LEU A 150 2.34 14.10 8.72
C LEU A 150 3.61 14.84 9.16
N ARG A 151 4.65 14.09 9.52
CA ARG A 151 5.97 14.63 9.86
C ARG A 151 7.02 13.79 9.14
N ALA A 152 7.85 14.45 8.32
CA ALA A 152 8.97 13.80 7.67
C ALA A 152 9.97 13.27 8.73
N PRO A 153 10.63 12.12 8.49
CA PRO A 153 10.49 11.28 7.31
C PRO A 153 9.25 10.37 7.34
N PHE A 154 8.66 10.11 6.18
CA PHE A 154 7.59 9.11 5.98
C PHE A 154 7.61 8.58 4.54
N GLU A 155 7.03 7.41 4.31
CA GLU A 155 6.72 6.95 2.96
C GLU A 155 5.28 7.34 2.62
N ALA A 156 5.06 7.80 1.39
CA ALA A 156 3.75 8.19 0.88
C ALA A 156 3.42 7.36 -0.35
N ALA A 157 2.15 7.00 -0.52
CA ALA A 157 1.73 6.33 -1.74
C ALA A 157 0.37 6.80 -2.25
N PHE A 158 0.30 6.83 -3.58
CA PHE A 158 -0.93 6.91 -4.35
C PHE A 158 -1.16 5.53 -4.95
N ALA A 159 -2.36 4.96 -4.79
CA ALA A 159 -2.77 3.75 -5.49
C ALA A 159 -4.13 3.97 -6.15
N VAL A 160 -4.31 3.41 -7.34
CA VAL A 160 -5.58 3.44 -8.06
C VAL A 160 -5.93 2.06 -8.58
N CYS A 161 -7.20 1.71 -8.46
CA CYS A 161 -7.82 0.54 -9.08
C CYS A 161 -9.18 0.94 -9.64
N GLU A 162 -9.36 0.89 -10.95
CA GLU A 162 -10.43 1.58 -11.67
C GLU A 162 -10.46 3.07 -11.32
N ASN A 163 -11.56 3.54 -10.75
CA ASN A 163 -11.72 4.92 -10.29
C ASN A 163 -11.53 5.04 -8.77
N GLN A 164 -11.17 3.94 -8.09
CA GLN A 164 -10.90 3.97 -6.66
C GLN A 164 -9.47 4.44 -6.42
N VAL A 165 -9.32 5.65 -5.90
CA VAL A 165 -8.05 6.24 -5.48
C VAL A 165 -7.87 6.04 -3.99
N THR A 166 -6.70 5.59 -3.57
CA THR A 166 -6.31 5.45 -2.17
C THR A 166 -5.00 6.20 -1.92
N ALA A 167 -4.99 7.00 -0.86
CA ALA A 167 -3.78 7.56 -0.26
C ALA A 167 -3.30 6.63 0.85
N LEU A 168 -2.02 6.29 0.86
CA LEU A 168 -1.39 5.51 1.93
C LEU A 168 -0.18 6.24 2.49
N VAL A 169 0.16 5.93 3.74
CA VAL A 169 1.37 6.39 4.39
C VAL A 169 2.02 5.25 5.17
N ASP A 170 3.34 5.26 5.28
CA ASP A 170 4.09 4.47 6.25
C ASP A 170 4.97 5.41 7.08
N THR A 171 4.71 5.48 8.38
CA THR A 171 5.48 6.28 9.34
C THR A 171 6.46 5.43 10.17
N GLY A 172 6.68 4.17 9.77
CA GLY A 172 7.53 3.20 10.44
C GLY A 172 6.80 1.94 10.95
N ASP A 173 5.46 1.94 10.91
CA ASP A 173 4.60 0.83 11.39
C ASP A 173 4.02 -0.02 10.24
N GLY A 174 4.44 0.26 9.00
CA GLY A 174 3.90 -0.34 7.80
C GLY A 174 2.82 0.52 7.14
N TRP A 175 2.53 0.24 5.88
CA TRP A 175 1.54 0.95 5.07
C TRP A 175 0.14 0.96 5.70
N GLN A 176 -0.41 2.15 5.91
CA GLN A 176 -1.77 2.41 6.36
C GLN A 176 -2.55 3.21 5.30
N PRO A 177 -3.77 2.80 4.93
CA PRO A 177 -4.63 3.63 4.09
C PRO A 177 -5.15 4.81 4.92
N LEU A 178 -4.98 6.03 4.41
CA LEU A 178 -5.49 7.24 5.05
C LEU A 178 -6.85 7.67 4.47
N LEU A 179 -7.02 7.50 3.17
CA LEU A 179 -8.16 8.02 2.43
C LEU A 179 -8.42 7.15 1.21
N THR A 180 -9.68 6.80 0.97
CA THR A 180 -10.11 6.11 -0.25
C THR A 180 -11.35 6.78 -0.83
N SER A 181 -11.36 7.03 -2.14
CA SER A 181 -12.51 7.60 -2.86
C SER A 181 -12.69 6.93 -4.21
N ARG A 182 -13.90 6.44 -4.49
CA ARG A 182 -14.26 5.82 -5.77
C ARG A 182 -15.34 6.60 -6.50
N ASP A 183 -16.52 6.71 -5.89
CA ASP A 183 -17.70 7.24 -6.59
C ASP A 183 -17.51 8.70 -6.99
N ARG A 184 -16.97 9.53 -6.09
CA ARG A 184 -16.71 10.95 -6.38
C ARG A 184 -15.62 11.16 -7.43
N VAL A 185 -14.67 10.23 -7.56
CA VAL A 185 -13.69 10.24 -8.65
C VAL A 185 -14.40 9.84 -9.95
N ALA A 186 -15.22 8.79 -9.91
CA ALA A 186 -15.96 8.29 -11.06
C ALA A 186 -16.99 9.28 -11.64
N ASP A 187 -17.56 10.15 -10.80
CA ASP A 187 -18.43 11.24 -11.22
C ASP A 187 -17.69 12.27 -12.10
N LEU A 188 -16.37 12.38 -11.96
CA LEU A 188 -15.55 13.39 -12.62
C LEU A 188 -14.70 12.83 -13.75
N VAL A 189 -14.29 11.57 -13.69
CA VAL A 189 -13.39 10.94 -14.68
C VAL A 189 -13.60 9.43 -14.71
N ASP A 190 -13.53 8.83 -15.90
CA ASP A 190 -13.55 7.37 -16.06
C ASP A 190 -12.15 6.86 -16.43
N LEU A 191 -11.43 6.31 -15.46
CA LEU A 191 -10.09 5.76 -15.69
C LEU A 191 -10.13 4.40 -16.39
N ARG A 192 -11.31 3.78 -16.51
CA ARG A 192 -11.50 2.55 -17.29
C ARG A 192 -11.60 2.83 -18.78
N ASP A 193 -11.88 4.07 -19.18
CA ASP A 193 -11.84 4.48 -20.57
C ASP A 193 -10.38 4.51 -21.06
N PRO A 194 -9.99 3.68 -22.06
CA PRO A 194 -8.62 3.63 -22.53
C PRO A 194 -8.12 4.96 -23.08
N SER A 195 -9.00 5.81 -23.63
CA SER A 195 -8.59 7.10 -24.19
C SER A 195 -8.20 8.09 -23.09
N THR A 196 -8.99 8.13 -22.01
CA THR A 196 -8.69 8.89 -20.80
C THR A 196 -7.39 8.40 -20.16
N LEU A 197 -7.25 7.08 -19.98
CA LEU A 197 -6.07 6.49 -19.36
C LEU A 197 -4.78 6.74 -20.17
N ALA A 198 -4.83 6.58 -21.49
CA ALA A 198 -3.68 6.77 -22.38
C ALA A 198 -3.19 8.24 -22.42
N ALA A 199 -4.01 9.19 -22.01
CA ALA A 199 -3.63 10.60 -21.91
C ALA A 199 -2.88 10.95 -20.62
N LEU A 200 -2.83 10.03 -19.65
CA LEU A 200 -2.25 10.24 -18.33
C LEU A 200 -0.86 9.58 -18.19
N SER A 201 0.01 10.23 -17.42
CA SER A 201 1.34 9.74 -17.07
C SER A 201 1.55 9.82 -15.57
N TYR A 202 2.46 9.02 -15.01
CA TYR A 202 2.81 9.14 -13.60
C TYR A 202 3.41 10.51 -13.32
N GLY A 203 3.01 11.12 -12.21
CA GLY A 203 3.59 12.36 -11.75
C GLY A 203 3.70 12.42 -10.24
N TYR A 204 4.76 13.07 -9.78
CA TYR A 204 5.05 13.25 -8.37
C TYR A 204 5.86 14.54 -8.15
N GLY A 205 5.90 15.04 -6.92
CA GLY A 205 6.71 16.20 -6.56
C GLY A 205 5.91 17.23 -5.79
N VAL A 206 6.11 18.51 -6.11
CA VAL A 206 5.49 19.63 -5.38
C VAL A 206 4.47 20.35 -6.27
N THR A 207 3.28 20.59 -5.73
CA THR A 207 2.26 21.47 -6.34
C THR A 207 2.02 22.69 -5.46
N GLY A 208 2.02 23.89 -6.02
CA GLY A 208 1.76 25.14 -5.29
C GLY A 208 2.90 26.16 -5.38
N ALA A 209 2.79 27.24 -4.59
CA ALA A 209 3.57 28.47 -4.81
C ALA A 209 4.90 28.55 -4.06
N ALA A 210 5.21 27.63 -3.14
CA ALA A 210 6.48 27.68 -2.42
C ALA A 210 6.83 26.34 -1.77
N GLY A 211 8.13 26.05 -1.71
CA GLY A 211 8.70 24.95 -0.94
C GLY A 211 9.51 23.99 -1.78
N ALA A 212 10.34 23.19 -1.10
CA ALA A 212 11.07 22.11 -1.69
C ALA A 212 10.84 20.85 -0.87
N VAL A 213 10.83 19.71 -1.56
CA VAL A 213 10.73 18.40 -0.93
C VAL A 213 11.97 17.63 -1.32
N ARG A 214 12.62 17.03 -0.33
CA ARG A 214 13.68 16.04 -0.56
C ARG A 214 13.01 14.68 -0.60
N LEU A 215 12.99 14.10 -1.79
CA LEU A 215 12.54 12.73 -2.01
C LEU A 215 13.75 11.81 -1.99
N GLY A 216 13.59 10.65 -1.34
CA GLY A 216 14.50 9.52 -1.44
C GLY A 216 14.18 8.69 -2.68
N ARG A 217 13.79 7.42 -2.48
CA ARG A 217 13.38 6.54 -3.57
C ARG A 217 11.96 6.87 -4.06
N VAL A 218 11.73 6.85 -5.37
CA VAL A 218 10.41 6.95 -5.99
C VAL A 218 10.19 5.78 -6.94
N LYS A 219 9.09 5.05 -6.76
CA LYS A 219 8.69 3.94 -7.63
C LYS A 219 7.32 4.21 -8.22
N ALA A 220 7.09 3.78 -9.46
CA ALA A 220 5.76 3.82 -10.07
C ALA A 220 5.52 2.68 -11.06
N GLY A 221 4.28 2.21 -11.14
CA GLY A 221 3.88 1.14 -12.05
C GLY A 221 2.60 0.41 -11.64
N PRO A 222 2.21 -0.69 -12.32
CA PRO A 222 1.03 -1.50 -12.01
C PRO A 222 1.26 -2.43 -10.80
N PHE A 223 1.82 -1.93 -9.71
CA PHE A 223 1.97 -2.67 -8.45
C PHE A 223 1.08 -2.05 -7.37
N GLY A 224 0.80 -2.81 -6.31
CA GLY A 224 -0.08 -2.41 -5.21
C GLY A 224 -0.46 -3.61 -4.36
#